data_AF-R6VXY3-F1
#
_entry.id   AF-R6VXY3-F1
#
_cell.length_a   1.000
_cell.length_b   1.000
_cell.length_c   1.000
_cell.angle_alpha   90.00
_cell.angle_beta   90.00
_cell.angle_gamma   90.00
#
_symmetry.space_group_name_H-M   'P 1'
#
loop_
_entity.id
_entity.type
_entity.pdbx_description
1 polymer ?
#
loop_
_entity_poly.entity_id
_entity_poly.type
_entity_poly.pdbx_seq_one_letter_code
_entity_poly.pdbx_strand_id
1 'polypeptide(L)'
;MLVYIAIRFKFASALAAVTCLCHDVLIMLTFYTIFQIPVNTNIIAALLTILGYSINATIIIFDRVRENSRRMDTDFADVVNASVRETFTRSLNTTLTTLFTIGMIYILGVSSIRNFALPIIIGLVAGFFSSVFLSGMLWYVYDKAFSKSKAEKEAKAEK
;
A
#
# COMPACT_ATOMS: atom_id res chain seq x y z
N MET A 1 5.83 -11.35 -5.62
CA MET A 1 5.61 -10.21 -4.71
C MET A 1 5.21 -10.64 -3.31
N LEU A 2 4.08 -11.34 -3.12
CA LEU A 2 3.65 -11.80 -1.79
C LEU A 2 4.65 -12.79 -1.12
N VAL A 3 5.24 -13.72 -1.89
CA VAL A 3 6.29 -14.62 -1.38
C VAL A 3 7.54 -13.84 -0.92
N TYR A 4 7.92 -12.78 -1.62
CA TYR A 4 9.03 -11.91 -1.21
C TYR A 4 8.71 -11.21 0.12
N ILE A 5 7.49 -10.66 0.26
CA ILE A 5 7.07 -10.02 1.51
C ILE A 5 7.02 -11.03 2.66
N ALA A 6 6.46 -12.22 2.43
CA ALA A 6 6.34 -13.27 3.43
C ALA A 6 7.71 -13.74 3.95
N ILE A 7 8.74 -13.77 3.09
CA ILE A 7 10.11 -14.17 3.48
C ILE A 7 10.87 -12.99 4.09
N ARG A 8 10.62 -11.76 3.64
CA ARG A 8 11.37 -10.55 4.04
C ARG A 8 10.87 -9.89 5.32
N PHE A 9 9.57 -9.99 5.63
CA PHE A 9 8.88 -9.19 6.66
C PHE A 9 8.15 -10.02 7.73
N LYS A 10 7.92 -9.41 8.90
CA LYS A 10 7.13 -10.01 9.99
C LYS A 10 5.67 -10.21 9.55
N PHE A 11 4.97 -11.17 10.15
CA PHE A 11 3.57 -11.48 9.83
C PHE A 11 2.64 -10.26 9.92
N ALA A 12 2.83 -9.41 10.95
CA ALA A 12 2.03 -8.19 11.13
C ALA A 12 2.17 -7.20 9.95
N SER A 13 3.39 -6.96 9.46
CA SER A 13 3.64 -6.14 8.28
C SER A 13 3.09 -6.77 7.00
N ALA A 14 3.17 -8.10 6.85
CA ALA A 14 2.59 -8.77 5.70
C ALA A 14 1.06 -8.60 5.64
N LEU A 15 0.38 -8.72 6.79
CA LEU A 15 -1.06 -8.48 6.88
C LEU A 15 -1.42 -7.02 6.58
N ALA A 16 -0.65 -6.06 7.10
CA ALA A 16 -0.81 -4.63 6.79
C ALA A 16 -0.72 -4.34 5.28
N ALA A 17 0.28 -4.91 4.59
CA ALA A 17 0.41 -4.76 3.14
C ALA A 17 -0.78 -5.35 2.40
N VAL A 18 -1.23 -6.57 2.75
CA VAL A 18 -2.38 -7.20 2.09
C VAL A 18 -3.65 -6.38 2.29
N THR A 19 -3.91 -5.87 3.49
CA THR A 19 -5.06 -5.00 3.76
C THR A 19 -5.04 -3.73 2.92
N CYS A 20 -3.87 -3.09 2.74
CA CYS A 20 -3.73 -1.92 1.86
C CYS A 20 -4.01 -2.28 0.39
N LEU A 21 -3.49 -3.41 -0.09
CA LEU A 21 -3.74 -3.86 -1.47
C LEU A 21 -5.23 -4.17 -1.71
N CYS A 22 -5.89 -4.81 -0.75
CA CYS A 22 -7.34 -5.03 -0.81
C CYS A 22 -8.10 -3.71 -0.89
N HIS A 23 -7.73 -2.72 -0.07
CA HIS A 23 -8.32 -1.39 -0.12
C HIS A 23 -8.16 -0.74 -1.51
N ASP A 24 -6.98 -0.79 -2.12
CA ASP A 24 -6.72 -0.17 -3.42
C ASP A 24 -7.53 -0.83 -4.55
N VAL A 25 -7.61 -2.17 -4.53
CA VAL A 25 -8.44 -2.94 -5.46
C VAL A 25 -9.91 -2.58 -5.31
N LEU A 26 -10.41 -2.47 -4.07
CA LEU A 26 -11.81 -2.13 -3.81
C LEU A 26 -12.16 -0.71 -4.28
N ILE A 27 -11.27 0.27 -4.06
CA ILE A 27 -11.48 1.63 -4.56
C ILE A 27 -11.56 1.64 -6.09
N MET A 28 -10.63 0.94 -6.75
CA MET A 28 -10.61 0.86 -8.21
C MET A 28 -11.87 0.18 -8.76
N LEU A 29 -12.32 -0.93 -8.17
CA LEU A 29 -13.55 -1.63 -8.58
C LEU A 29 -14.81 -0.79 -8.35
N THR A 30 -14.85 -0.05 -7.24
CA THR A 30 -15.95 0.88 -6.95
C THR A 30 -16.02 1.96 -8.02
N PHE A 31 -14.88 2.48 -8.46
CA PHE A 31 -14.81 3.46 -9.54
C PHE A 31 -15.29 2.88 -10.88
N TYR A 32 -14.90 1.66 -11.25
CA TYR A 32 -15.44 0.99 -12.44
C TYR A 32 -16.97 0.89 -12.44
N THR A 33 -17.53 0.59 -11.28
CA THR A 33 -18.97 0.40 -11.10
C THR A 33 -19.73 1.72 -11.20
N ILE A 34 -19.24 2.77 -10.53
CA ILE A 34 -19.87 4.11 -10.54
C ILE A 34 -19.86 4.72 -11.95
N PHE A 35 -18.75 4.60 -12.66
CA PHE A 35 -18.59 5.18 -14.00
C PHE A 35 -19.06 4.26 -15.13
N GLN A 36 -19.65 3.10 -14.78
CA GLN A 36 -20.19 2.11 -15.72
C GLN A 36 -19.18 1.73 -16.83
N ILE A 37 -17.89 1.65 -16.46
CA ILE A 37 -16.83 1.33 -17.41
C ILE A 37 -16.91 -0.17 -17.71
N PRO A 38 -16.92 -0.59 -19.00
CA PRO A 38 -17.08 -1.99 -19.35
C PRO A 38 -15.93 -2.85 -18.82
N VAL A 39 -16.29 -3.96 -18.19
CA VAL A 39 -15.35 -4.95 -17.67
C VAL A 39 -14.80 -5.79 -18.81
N ASN A 40 -13.53 -5.59 -19.13
CA ASN A 40 -12.81 -6.29 -20.18
C ASN A 40 -11.43 -6.75 -19.68
N THR A 41 -10.66 -7.42 -20.53
CA THR A 41 -9.32 -7.92 -20.18
C THR A 41 -8.36 -6.81 -19.73
N ASN A 42 -8.60 -5.56 -20.13
CA ASN A 42 -7.81 -4.41 -19.69
C ASN A 42 -7.93 -4.15 -18.18
N ILE A 43 -9.02 -4.54 -17.53
CA ILE A 43 -9.15 -4.42 -16.07
C ILE A 43 -8.05 -5.19 -15.34
N ILE A 44 -7.74 -6.41 -15.81
CA ILE A 44 -6.74 -7.26 -15.18
C ILE A 44 -5.37 -6.59 -15.28
N ALA A 45 -5.05 -6.00 -16.43
CA ALA A 45 -3.82 -5.24 -16.61
C ALA A 45 -3.76 -4.00 -15.69
N ALA A 46 -4.86 -3.28 -15.52
CA ALA A 46 -4.94 -2.12 -14.63
C ALA A 46 -4.76 -2.53 -13.16
N LEU A 47 -5.44 -3.61 -12.75
CA LEU A 47 -5.29 -4.22 -11.42
C LEU A 47 -3.85 -4.59 -11.12
N LEU A 48 -3.20 -5.34 -12.01
CA LEU A 48 -1.82 -5.77 -11.83
C LEU A 48 -0.85 -4.57 -11.75
N THR A 49 -1.11 -3.53 -12.54
CA THR A 49 -0.32 -2.29 -12.52
C THR A 49 -0.44 -1.57 -11.18
N ILE A 50 -1.67 -1.39 -10.68
CA ILE A 50 -1.93 -0.74 -9.39
C ILE A 50 -1.33 -1.54 -8.25
N LEU A 51 -1.53 -2.86 -8.24
CA LEU A 51 -0.97 -3.75 -7.22
C LEU A 51 0.56 -3.69 -7.19
N GLY A 52 1.21 -3.71 -8.35
CA GLY A 52 2.67 -3.61 -8.45
C GLY A 52 3.20 -2.24 -7.99
N TYR A 53 2.49 -1.16 -8.30
CA TYR A 53 2.89 0.17 -7.88
C TYR A 53 2.71 0.39 -6.37
N SER A 54 1.51 0.05 -5.84
CA SER A 54 1.17 0.23 -4.42
C SER A 54 2.07 -0.60 -3.51
N ILE A 55 2.35 -1.86 -3.87
CA ILE A 55 3.19 -2.71 -3.04
C ILE A 55 4.63 -2.20 -2.94
N ASN A 56 5.16 -1.62 -4.03
CA ASN A 56 6.51 -1.06 -4.04
C ASN A 56 6.62 0.14 -3.09
N ALA A 57 5.62 1.03 -3.09
CA ALA A 57 5.57 2.16 -2.15
C ALA A 57 5.49 1.69 -0.69
N THR A 58 4.65 0.68 -0.41
CA THR A 58 4.53 0.07 0.92
C THR A 58 5.84 -0.57 1.39
N ILE A 59 6.58 -1.27 0.52
CA ILE A 59 7.86 -1.90 0.87
C ILE A 59 8.90 -0.85 1.29
N ILE A 60 8.98 0.28 0.60
CA ILE A 60 9.92 1.37 0.94
C ILE A 60 9.66 1.89 2.35
N ILE A 61 8.39 2.10 2.71
CA ILE A 61 8.00 2.56 4.04
C ILE A 61 8.35 1.49 5.07
N PHE A 62 8.05 0.23 4.79
CA PHE A 62 8.31 -0.85 5.73
C PHE A 62 9.80 -1.11 5.98
N ASP A 63 10.62 -1.02 4.95
CA ASP A 63 12.07 -1.10 5.10
C ASP A 63 12.58 0.07 5.94
N ARG A 64 12.03 1.29 5.76
CA ARG A 64 12.44 2.44 6.57
C ARG A 64 12.01 2.33 8.04
N VAL A 65 10.80 1.84 8.31
CA VAL A 65 10.33 1.55 9.68
C VAL A 65 11.23 0.51 10.35
N ARG A 66 11.63 -0.53 9.61
CA ARG A 66 12.54 -1.56 10.13
C ARG A 66 13.94 -1.01 10.42
N GLU A 67 14.44 -0.10 9.58
CA GLU A 67 15.73 0.56 9.79
C GLU A 67 15.68 1.47 11.03
N ASN A 68 14.66 2.34 11.11
CA ASN A 68 14.52 3.28 12.22
C ASN A 68 14.24 2.57 13.55
N SER A 69 13.48 1.47 13.55
CA SER A 69 13.25 0.65 14.73
C SER A 69 14.53 0.05 15.33
N ARG A 70 15.62 -0.03 14.57
CA ARG A 70 16.93 -0.49 15.07
C ARG A 70 17.83 0.66 15.53
N ARG A 71 17.54 1.89 15.10
CA ARG A 71 18.36 3.08 15.36
C ARG A 71 17.78 3.98 16.44
N MET A 72 16.46 3.97 16.59
CA MET A 72 15.70 4.81 17.53
C MET A 72 15.25 3.96 18.71
N ASP A 73 15.46 4.49 19.92
CA ASP A 73 14.93 3.92 21.15
C ASP A 73 13.71 4.73 21.62
N THR A 74 12.66 4.69 20.80
CA THR A 74 11.40 5.44 21.02
C THR A 74 10.21 4.51 20.84
N ASP A 75 9.00 5.00 21.14
CA ASP A 75 7.79 4.22 20.87
C ASP A 75 7.67 3.86 19.39
N PHE A 76 7.07 2.69 19.10
CA PHE A 76 6.93 2.20 17.75
C PHE A 76 6.08 3.15 16.87
N ALA A 77 5.12 3.87 17.46
CA ALA A 77 4.34 4.87 16.73
C ALA A 77 5.21 6.05 16.23
N ASP A 78 6.17 6.50 17.05
CA ASP A 78 7.09 7.58 16.68
C ASP A 78 8.07 7.13 15.59
N VAL A 79 8.54 5.88 15.67
CA VAL A 79 9.35 5.26 14.61
C VAL A 79 8.60 5.25 13.28
N VAL A 80 7.33 4.82 13.29
CA VAL A 80 6.49 4.81 12.08
C VAL A 80 6.32 6.22 11.52
N ASN A 81 5.98 7.20 12.36
CA ASN A 81 5.82 8.59 11.93
C ASN A 81 7.10 9.17 11.35
N ALA A 82 8.26 8.91 11.97
CA ALA A 82 9.55 9.34 11.45
C ALA A 82 9.84 8.73 10.07
N SER A 83 9.62 7.42 9.91
CA SER A 83 9.84 6.73 8.63
C SER A 83 8.93 7.22 7.51
N VAL A 84 7.66 7.54 7.81
CA VAL A 84 6.74 8.11 6.83
C VAL A 84 7.24 9.49 6.38
N ARG A 85 7.66 10.35 7.32
CA ARG A 85 8.20 11.69 6.99
C ARG A 85 9.44 11.61 6.09
N GLU A 86 10.38 10.72 6.39
CA GLU A 86 11.61 10.56 5.61
C GLU A 86 11.35 10.02 4.20
N THR A 87 10.34 9.16 4.04
CA THR A 87 10.01 8.54 2.74
C THR A 87 9.00 9.35 1.91
N PHE A 88 8.31 10.32 2.52
CA PHE A 88 7.22 11.07 1.92
C PHE A 88 7.61 11.75 0.60
N THR A 89 8.70 12.53 0.59
CA THR A 89 9.15 13.25 -0.62
C THR A 89 9.44 12.30 -1.76
N ARG A 90 10.04 11.14 -1.46
CA ARG A 90 10.33 10.11 -2.47
C ARG A 90 9.04 9.53 -3.04
N SER A 91 8.14 9.07 -2.17
CA SER A 91 6.86 8.48 -2.56
C SER A 91 5.98 9.45 -3.34
N LEU A 92 6.01 10.73 -2.97
CA LEU A 92 5.29 11.79 -3.67
C LEU A 92 5.87 12.00 -5.07
N ASN A 93 7.19 12.12 -5.20
CA ASN A 93 7.84 12.34 -6.50
C ASN A 93 7.63 11.17 -7.47
N THR A 94 7.73 9.91 -7.01
CA THR A 94 7.46 8.76 -7.86
C THR A 94 6.00 8.74 -8.31
N THR A 95 5.07 9.09 -7.41
CA THR A 95 3.64 9.09 -7.72
C THR A 95 3.27 10.20 -8.68
N LEU A 96 3.77 11.42 -8.47
CA LEU A 96 3.52 12.55 -9.36
C LEU A 96 4.09 12.31 -10.77
N THR A 97 5.29 11.77 -10.88
CA THR A 97 5.90 11.48 -12.19
C THR A 97 5.14 10.40 -12.96
N THR A 98 4.69 9.33 -12.27
CA THR A 98 3.82 8.30 -12.87
C THR A 98 2.44 8.86 -13.24
N LEU A 99 1.80 9.63 -12.35
CA LEU A 99 0.51 10.27 -12.61
C LEU A 99 0.59 11.24 -13.78
N PHE A 100 1.68 12.00 -13.90
CA PHE A 100 1.90 12.88 -15.03
C PHE A 100 1.94 12.09 -16.35
N THR A 101 2.73 11.01 -16.37
CA THR A 101 2.86 10.15 -17.57
C THR A 101 1.51 9.56 -17.99
N ILE A 102 0.76 8.99 -17.04
CA ILE A 102 -0.53 8.37 -17.32
C ILE A 102 -1.61 9.42 -17.63
N GLY A 103 -1.51 10.60 -17.01
CA GLY A 103 -2.36 11.76 -17.32
C GLY A 103 -2.17 12.22 -18.76
N MET A 104 -0.94 12.28 -19.26
CA MET A 104 -0.67 12.59 -20.66
C MET A 104 -1.23 11.52 -21.60
N ILE A 105 -1.11 10.24 -21.23
CA ILE A 105 -1.72 9.13 -21.99
C ILE A 105 -3.26 9.24 -22.00
N TYR A 106 -3.87 9.68 -20.90
CA TYR A 106 -5.32 9.90 -20.84
C TYR A 106 -5.78 11.06 -21.74
N ILE A 107 -5.02 12.17 -21.80
CA ILE A 107 -5.38 13.33 -22.63
C ILE A 107 -5.12 13.04 -24.12
N LEU A 108 -3.94 12.52 -24.45
CA LEU A 108 -3.47 12.35 -25.83
C LEU A 108 -3.82 10.98 -26.44
N GLY A 109 -4.17 9.99 -25.63
CA GLY A 109 -4.44 8.63 -26.08
C GLY A 109 -5.79 8.46 -26.77
N VAL A 110 -5.95 7.34 -27.48
CA VAL A 110 -7.21 6.92 -28.11
C VAL A 110 -8.22 6.41 -27.08
N SER A 111 -9.51 6.38 -27.44
CA SER A 111 -10.63 6.03 -26.54
C SER A 111 -10.41 4.74 -25.72
N SER A 112 -9.90 3.68 -26.36
CA SER A 112 -9.59 2.41 -25.68
C SER A 112 -8.58 2.56 -24.54
N ILE A 113 -7.53 3.38 -24.75
CA ILE A 113 -6.48 3.63 -23.75
C ILE A 113 -6.99 4.60 -22.68
N ARG A 114 -7.85 5.56 -23.03
CA ARG A 114 -8.43 6.49 -22.04
C ARG A 114 -9.26 5.76 -20.98
N ASN A 115 -10.09 4.82 -21.42
CA ASN A 115 -10.92 3.99 -20.52
C ASN A 115 -10.07 3.08 -19.61
N PHE A 116 -8.84 2.77 -20.03
CA PHE A 116 -7.87 2.02 -19.24
C PHE A 116 -7.05 2.91 -18.28
N ALA A 117 -6.65 4.10 -18.73
CA ALA A 117 -5.82 5.02 -17.97
C ALA A 117 -6.54 5.66 -16.78
N LEU A 118 -7.83 5.99 -16.95
CA LEU A 118 -8.63 6.65 -15.93
C LEU A 118 -8.69 5.86 -14.60
N PRO A 119 -9.01 4.54 -14.60
CA PRO A 119 -8.95 3.74 -13.38
C PRO A 119 -7.55 3.57 -12.77
N ILE A 120 -6.51 3.56 -13.61
CA ILE A 120 -5.12 3.48 -13.12
C ILE A 120 -4.74 4.76 -12.38
N ILE A 121 -5.16 5.93 -12.86
CA ILE A 121 -4.97 7.22 -12.17
C ILE A 121 -5.60 7.17 -10.78
N ILE A 122 -6.85 6.70 -10.68
CA ILE A 122 -7.54 6.58 -9.39
C ILE A 122 -6.86 5.56 -8.48
N GLY A 123 -6.49 4.40 -9.01
CA GLY A 123 -5.78 3.38 -8.25
C GLY A 123 -4.40 3.83 -7.77
N LEU A 124 -3.69 4.64 -8.53
CA LEU A 124 -2.42 5.26 -8.13
C LEU A 124 -2.59 6.24 -6.97
N VAL A 125 -3.62 7.08 -7.03
CA VAL A 125 -3.92 8.04 -5.94
C VAL A 125 -4.34 7.27 -4.68
N ALA A 126 -5.21 6.27 -4.81
CA ALA A 126 -5.61 5.41 -3.71
C ALA A 126 -4.42 4.64 -3.12
N GLY A 127 -3.56 4.07 -3.96
CA GLY A 127 -2.38 3.33 -3.56
C GLY A 127 -1.30 4.20 -2.89
N PHE A 128 -1.14 5.44 -3.34
CA PHE A 128 -0.29 6.41 -2.66
C PHE A 128 -0.83 6.72 -1.26
N PHE A 129 -2.14 7.00 -1.16
CA PHE A 129 -2.78 7.27 0.12
C PHE A 129 -2.67 6.07 1.08
N SER A 130 -2.97 4.85 0.62
CA SER A 130 -2.92 3.65 1.44
C SER A 130 -1.49 3.30 1.86
N SER A 131 -0.53 3.40 0.95
CA SER A 131 0.87 3.14 1.26
C SER A 131 1.41 4.15 2.28
N VAL A 132 1.21 5.45 2.06
CA VAL A 132 1.82 6.49 2.92
C VAL A 132 1.15 6.60 4.28
N PHE A 133 -0.19 6.55 4.34
CA PHE A 133 -0.92 6.85 5.57
C PHE A 133 -1.44 5.61 6.29
N LEU A 134 -1.95 4.62 5.56
CA LEU A 134 -2.56 3.42 6.17
C LEU A 134 -1.53 2.36 6.53
N SER A 135 -0.52 2.11 5.70
CA SER A 135 0.36 0.95 5.86
C SER A 135 1.11 0.93 7.20
N GLY A 136 1.69 2.07 7.60
CA GLY A 136 2.42 2.21 8.87
C GLY A 136 1.49 2.10 10.08
N MET A 137 0.32 2.74 10.01
CA MET A 137 -0.69 2.68 11.07
C MET A 137 -1.22 1.25 11.25
N LEU A 138 -1.56 0.56 10.16
CA LEU A 138 -2.03 -0.81 10.19
C LEU A 138 -0.97 -1.76 10.74
N TRP A 139 0.30 -1.55 10.39
CA TRP A 139 1.38 -2.32 10.98
C TRP A 139 1.45 -2.10 12.50
N TYR A 140 1.42 -0.86 12.98
CA TYR A 140 1.36 -0.57 14.43
C TYR A 140 0.20 -1.28 15.14
N VAL A 141 -1.01 -1.19 14.57
CA VAL A 141 -2.21 -1.81 15.14
C VAL A 141 -2.09 -3.34 15.20
N TYR A 142 -1.63 -3.96 14.11
CA TYR A 142 -1.48 -5.41 14.07
C TYR A 142 -0.36 -5.90 15.00
N ASP A 143 0.77 -5.20 15.06
CA ASP A 143 1.88 -5.58 15.95
C ASP A 143 1.42 -5.57 17.43
N LYS A 144 0.69 -4.53 17.84
CA LYS A 144 0.09 -4.44 19.18
C LYS A 144 -0.94 -5.54 19.45
N ALA A 145 -1.80 -5.85 18.49
CA ALA A 145 -2.81 -6.90 18.61
C ALA A 145 -2.17 -8.30 18.76
N PHE A 146 -1.14 -8.61 17.96
CA PHE A 146 -0.43 -9.88 18.04
C PHE A 146 0.41 -10.00 19.33
N SER A 147 1.04 -8.91 19.78
CA SER A 147 1.79 -8.89 21.04
C SER A 147 0.87 -9.15 22.24
N LYS A 148 -0.31 -8.50 22.29
CA LYS A 148 -1.32 -8.74 23.32
C LYS A 148 -1.85 -10.18 23.30
N SER A 149 -2.18 -10.72 22.11
CA SER A 149 -2.66 -12.10 21.98
C SER A 149 -1.62 -13.13 22.43
N LYS A 150 -0.33 -12.87 22.22
CA LYS A 150 0.75 -13.74 22.67
C LYS A 150 0.87 -13.72 24.20
N ALA A 151 0.86 -12.53 24.81
CA ALA A 151 0.90 -12.38 26.27
C ALA A 151 -0.30 -13.05 26.97
N GLU A 152 -1.51 -12.95 26.42
CA GLU A 152 -2.70 -13.63 26.96
C GLU A 152 -2.64 -15.16 26.84
N LYS A 153 -1.98 -15.69 25.81
CA LYS A 153 -1.78 -17.14 25.65
C LYS A 153 -0.74 -17.68 26.62
N GLU A 154 0.36 -16.94 26.84
CA GLU A 154 1.39 -17.31 27.80
C GLU A 154 0.85 -17.29 29.24
N ALA A 155 0.10 -16.24 29.61
CA ALA A 155 -0.54 -16.15 30.93
C ALA A 155 -1.62 -17.23 31.20
N LYS A 156 -2.17 -17.86 30.16
CA LYS A 156 -3.10 -19.00 30.26
C LYS A 156 -2.39 -20.36 30.26
N ALA A 157 -1.16 -20.44 29.77
CA ALA A 157 -0.38 -21.67 29.77
C ALA A 157 0.39 -21.88 31.08
N GLU A 158 0.59 -20.81 31.86
CA GLU A 158 1.25 -20.82 33.17
C GLU A 158 0.28 -21.05 34.36
N LYS A 159 -1.03 -21.18 34.08
CA LYS A 159 -2.10 -21.53 35.04
C LYS A 159 -2.61 -22.94 34.79
#